data_AF-A0AAW5QUX8-F1
#
_entry.id   AF-A0AAW5QUX8-F1
#
_cell.length_a   1.000
_cell.length_b   1.000
_cell.length_c   1.000
_cell.angle_alpha   90.00
_cell.angle_beta   90.00
_cell.angle_gamma   90.00
#
_symmetry.space_group_name_H-M   'P 1'
#
loop_
_entity.id
_entity.type
_entity.pdbx_description
1 polymer ?
#
loop_
_entity_poly.entity_id
_entity_poly.type
_entity_poly.pdbx_seq_one_letter_code
_entity_poly.pdbx_strand_id
1 'polypeptide(L)' 'VTIDGDNHHITKTARVGEIRGDGLIYTVWESDGAIEPDPYLESYDWASGLSGN' A
#
# COMPACT_ATOMS: atom_id res chain seq x y z
N VAL A 1 -11.86 1.19 -7.06
CA VAL A 1 -11.35 -0.08 -6.49
C VAL A 1 -11.44 -1.10 -7.60
N THR A 2 -10.30 -1.69 -7.97
CA THR A 2 -10.18 -2.72 -8.99
C THR A 2 -9.64 -3.98 -8.34
N ILE A 3 -10.15 -5.15 -8.73
CA ILE A 3 -9.63 -6.47 -8.30
C ILE A 3 -8.62 -6.91 -9.35
N ASP A 4 -7.44 -7.29 -8.91
CA ASP A 4 -6.42 -7.93 -9.74
C ASP A 4 -6.84 -9.39 -10.01
N GLY A 5 -6.89 -9.77 -11.28
CA GLY A 5 -7.37 -11.09 -11.70
C GLY A 5 -6.40 -12.23 -11.42
N ASP A 6 -5.11 -11.93 -11.26
CA ASP A 6 -4.04 -12.92 -11.11
C ASP A 6 -3.77 -13.22 -9.63
N ASN A 7 -3.83 -12.21 -8.76
CA ASN A 7 -3.51 -12.35 -7.33
C ASN A 7 -4.70 -12.08 -6.39
N HIS A 8 -5.88 -11.71 -6.90
CA HIS A 8 -7.11 -11.39 -6.14
C HIS A 8 -6.98 -10.26 -5.10
N HIS A 9 -5.89 -9.50 -5.11
CA HIS A 9 -5.76 -8.29 -4.30
C HIS A 9 -6.48 -7.12 -4.98
N ILE A 10 -6.55 -5.98 -4.28
CA ILE A 10 -7.23 -4.78 -4.79
C ILE A 10 -6.33 -3.58 -4.78
N THR A 11 -6.54 -2.69 -5.76
CA THR A 11 -5.91 -1.38 -5.79
C THR A 11 -6.39 -0.51 -4.62
N LYS A 12 -5.49 0.22 -3.95
CA LYS A 12 -5.85 1.15 -2.86
C LYS A 12 -5.09 2.47 -2.96
N THR A 13 -5.77 3.57 -2.66
CA THR A 13 -5.10 4.85 -2.35
C THR A 13 -4.59 4.79 -0.92
N ALA A 14 -3.29 4.96 -0.72
CA ALA A 14 -2.68 4.99 0.59
C ALA A 14 -2.73 6.39 1.17
N ARG A 15 -2.95 6.48 2.49
CA ARG A 15 -2.89 7.73 3.25
C ARG A 15 -2.12 7.49 4.53
N VAL A 16 -1.22 8.42 4.86
CA VAL A 16 -0.53 8.46 6.14
C VAL A 16 -1.14 9.60 6.95
N GLY A 17 -1.61 9.26 8.15
CA GLY A 17 -2.27 10.19 9.05
C GLY A 17 -1.48 10.43 10.33
N GLU A 18 -1.47 11.67 10.80
CA GLU A 18 -0.97 12.09 12.10
C GLU A 18 -2.14 12.20 13.10
N ILE A 19 -2.02 11.61 14.28
CA ILE A 19 -2.97 11.83 15.38
C ILE A 19 -2.58 13.11 16.12
N ARG A 20 -3.53 14.03 16.33
CA ARG A 20 -3.28 15.29 17.05
C ARG A 20 -3.94 15.31 18.42
N GLY A 21 -3.79 16.42 19.15
CA GLY A 21 -4.25 16.56 20.53
C GLY A 21 -5.76 16.40 20.75
N ASP A 22 -6.56 16.46 19.69
CA ASP A 22 -7.99 16.19 19.70
C ASP A 22 -8.35 14.72 19.41
N GLY A 23 -7.34 13.87 19.17
CA GLY A 23 -7.49 12.44 18.91
C GLY A 23 -7.95 12.09 17.49
N LEU A 24 -8.07 13.06 16.58
CA LEU A 24 -8.43 12.81 15.19
C LEU A 24 -7.20 12.48 14.33
N ILE A 25 -7.44 11.78 13.22
CA ILE A 25 -6.41 11.43 12.23
C ILE A 25 -6.41 12.48 11.11
N TYR A 26 -5.28 13.14 10.92
CA TYR A 26 -5.07 14.15 9.88
C TYR A 26 -4.15 13.61 8.81
N THR A 27 -4.62 13.51 7.55
CA THR A 27 -3.76 13.11 6.43
C THR A 27 -2.60 14.09 6.26
N VAL A 28 -1.37 13.59 6.34
CA VAL A 28 -0.13 14.34 6.09
C VAL A 28 0.58 13.92 4.80
N TRP A 29 0.20 12.76 4.25
CA TRP A 29 0.64 12.29 2.95
C TRP A 29 -0.43 11.38 2.33
N GLU A 30 -0.54 11.40 1.01
CA GLU A 30 -1.31 10.43 0.23
C GLU A 30 -0.55 10.03 -1.03
N SER A 31 -0.83 8.83 -1.53
CA SER A 31 -0.28 8.39 -2.81
C SER A 31 -0.88 9.17 -3.97
N ASP A 32 -0.12 9.37 -5.04
CA ASP A 32 -0.54 10.10 -6.26
C ASP A 32 -1.77 9.47 -6.95
N GLY A 33 -2.12 8.24 -6.59
CA GLY A 33 -3.28 7.52 -7.08
C GLY A 33 -3.52 6.21 -6.34
N ALA A 34 -4.29 5.32 -6.95
CA ALA A 34 -4.42 3.95 -6.46
C ALA A 34 -3.14 3.18 -6.76
N ILE A 35 -2.66 2.41 -5.78
CA ILE A 35 -1.45 1.59 -5.88
C ILE A 35 -1.86 0.19 -6.33
N GLU A 36 -1.14 -0.36 -7.31
CA GLU A 36 -1.29 -1.75 -7.77
C GLU A 36 -0.73 -2.72 -6.73
N PRO A 37 -1.41 -3.83 -6.41
CA PRO A 37 -0.93 -4.76 -5.40
C PRO A 37 0.30 -5.55 -5.88
N ASP A 38 1.31 -5.61 -5.02
CA ASP A 38 2.46 -6.51 -5.14
C ASP A 38 2.56 -7.31 -3.82
N PRO A 39 1.76 -8.39 -3.66
CA PRO A 39 1.61 -9.08 -2.39
C PRO A 39 2.90 -9.80 -1.93
N TYR A 40 3.83 -10.05 -2.84
CA TYR A 40 5.10 -10.73 -2.57
C TYR A 40 6.33 -9.84 -2.74
N LEU A 41 6.14 -8.53 -2.95
CA LEU A 41 7.20 -7.51 -3.04
C LEU A 41 8.21 -7.78 -4.17
N GLU A 42 7.76 -8.34 -5.29
CA GLU A 42 8.60 -8.72 -6.44
C GLU A 42 9.26 -7.52 -7.13
N SER A 43 8.67 -6.33 -7.00
CA SER A 43 9.15 -5.10 -7.64
C SER A 43 10.27 -4.37 -6.88
N TYR A 44 10.68 -4.88 -5.70
CA TYR A 44 11.62 -4.21 -4.82
C TYR A 44 12.94 -4.96 -4.68
N ASP A 45 14.04 -4.38 -5.16
CA ASP A 45 15.38 -4.98 -5.08
C ASP A 45 15.79 -5.38 -3.65
N TRP A 46 15.41 -4.56 -2.65
CA TRP A 46 15.72 -4.84 -1.25
C TRP A 46 14.95 -6.05 -0.69
N ALA A 47 13.84 -6.43 -1.32
CA ALA A 47 12.96 -7.51 -0.89
C ALA A 47 13.27 -8.84 -1.57
N SER A 48 14.32 -8.92 -2.41
CA SER A 48 14.65 -10.10 -3.22
C SER A 48 14.87 -11.41 -2.42
N GLY A 49 15.10 -11.31 -1.10
CA GLY A 49 15.26 -12.45 -0.19
C GLY A 49 14.01 -12.79 0.64
N LEU A 50 12.90 -12.06 0.45
CA LEU A 50 11.67 -12.19 1.24
C LEU A 50 10.58 -12.99 0.50
N SER A 51 10.67 -13.11 -0.81
CA SER A 51 9.83 -14.00 -1.61
C SER A 51 10.12 -15.44 -1.19
N GLY A 52 9.21 -16.04 -0.42
CA GLY A 52 9.38 -17.38 0.15
C GLY A 52 9.63 -18.46 -0.91
N ASN A 53 10.38 -19.49 -0.49
CA ASN A 53 10.89 -20.63 -1.26
C ASN A 53 9.95 -21.24 -2.31
#